data_AF-A0A4V3FJK9-F1
#
_entry.id   AF-A0A4V3FJK9-F1
#
_cell.length_a   1.000
_cell.length_b   1.000
_cell.length_c   1.000
_cell.angle_alpha   90.00
_cell.angle_beta   90.00
_cell.angle_gamma   90.00
#
_symmetry.space_group_name_H-M   'P 1'
#
loop_
_entity.id
_entity.type
_entity.pdbx_description
1 polymer ?
#
loop_
_entity_poly.entity_id
_entity_poly.type
_entity_poly.pdbx_seq_one_letter_code
_entity_poly.pdbx_strand_id
1 'polypeptide(L)'
;MTTLLRIDASIRVDGSVSRALADSAEATWKAEHPDGVVVRRDLGRHPLPGDAWPAVIGAELGFGPDPDATRADLAAARALAAELSQEIRTADAVLLAVPLYNYGISQHVKTWLDLLMTDRELLAGEVLRDKPVIFTLARGGGYSPGTPKHGWDHATPYLERIFGEVFNMSVRKAVAELTLAPVTPGMETLIDASKVSEEEAHLEAEKHAAVVAREITGAAA
;
A
#
# COMPACT_ATOMS: atom_id res chain seq x y z
N MET A 1 -21.84 -7.64 -1.33
CA MET A 1 -21.34 -6.38 -1.92
C MET A 1 -19.85 -6.47 -1.92
N THR A 2 -19.22 -6.22 -3.07
CA THR A 2 -17.77 -6.30 -3.23
C THR A 2 -17.10 -5.13 -2.50
N THR A 3 -15.98 -5.36 -1.81
CA THR A 3 -15.27 -4.34 -1.05
C THR A 3 -13.82 -4.19 -1.52
N LEU A 4 -13.42 -2.96 -1.84
CA LEU A 4 -12.04 -2.58 -2.13
C LEU A 4 -11.47 -1.79 -0.95
N LEU A 5 -10.40 -2.26 -0.33
CA LEU A 5 -9.64 -1.47 0.64
C LEU A 5 -8.56 -0.67 -0.09
N ARG A 6 -8.72 0.65 -0.10
CA ARG A 6 -7.71 1.58 -0.63
C ARG A 6 -6.86 2.16 0.49
N ILE A 7 -5.55 2.00 0.37
CA ILE A 7 -4.56 2.56 1.27
C ILE A 7 -3.72 3.60 0.52
N ASP A 8 -3.79 4.86 0.95
CA ASP A 8 -2.96 5.93 0.39
C ASP A 8 -1.81 6.28 1.33
N ALA A 9 -0.56 6.16 0.85
CA ALA A 9 0.63 6.36 1.68
C ALA A 9 1.41 7.65 1.40
N SER A 10 1.08 8.37 0.32
CA SER A 10 1.80 9.58 -0.05
C SER A 10 1.47 10.74 0.88
N ILE A 11 2.49 11.43 1.40
CA ILE A 11 2.30 12.68 2.14
C ILE A 11 1.86 13.84 1.23
N ARG A 12 2.04 13.69 -0.08
CA ARG A 12 1.47 14.61 -1.07
C ARG A 12 0.02 14.20 -1.32
N VAL A 13 -0.88 15.17 -1.27
CA VAL A 13 -2.27 15.02 -1.70
C VAL A 13 -2.34 15.47 -3.15
N ASP A 14 -2.10 16.75 -3.40
CA ASP A 14 -2.05 17.31 -4.74
C ASP A 14 -0.75 16.91 -5.46
N GLY A 15 -0.86 16.54 -6.73
CA GLY A 15 0.29 16.13 -7.55
C GLY A 15 0.92 14.79 -7.12
N SER A 16 0.20 13.97 -6.37
CA SER A 16 0.68 12.64 -5.98
C SER A 16 0.42 11.61 -7.07
N VAL A 17 1.47 11.26 -7.82
CA VAL A 17 1.39 10.25 -8.90
C VAL A 17 0.84 8.91 -8.38
N SER A 18 1.29 8.40 -7.23
CA SER A 18 0.77 7.13 -6.71
C SER A 18 -0.72 7.18 -6.40
N ARG A 19 -1.24 8.32 -5.92
CA ARG A 19 -2.69 8.50 -5.67
C ARG A 19 -3.47 8.60 -6.98
N ALA A 20 -2.95 9.33 -7.98
CA ALA A 20 -3.58 9.45 -9.29
C ALA A 20 -3.70 8.09 -10.00
N LEU A 21 -2.66 7.26 -9.94
CA LEU A 21 -2.71 5.89 -10.42
C LEU A 21 -3.77 5.06 -9.69
N ALA A 22 -3.88 5.22 -8.37
CA ALA A 22 -4.93 4.57 -7.58
C ALA A 22 -6.33 5.09 -7.91
N ASP A 23 -6.49 6.37 -8.25
CA ASP A 23 -7.76 6.93 -8.71
C ASP A 23 -8.21 6.26 -10.03
N SER A 24 -7.30 6.07 -10.99
CA SER A 24 -7.56 5.32 -12.23
C SER A 24 -7.99 3.87 -11.96
N ALA A 25 -7.26 3.17 -11.09
CA ALA A 25 -7.60 1.80 -10.70
C ALA A 25 -8.97 1.72 -10.00
N GLU A 26 -9.24 2.61 -9.04
CA GLU A 26 -10.51 2.65 -8.32
C GLU A 26 -11.68 2.95 -9.26
N ALA A 27 -11.53 3.93 -10.16
CA ALA A 27 -12.58 4.28 -11.12
C ALA A 27 -12.93 3.09 -12.02
N THR A 28 -11.93 2.35 -12.50
CA THR A 28 -12.14 1.14 -13.31
C THR A 28 -12.82 0.04 -12.50
N TRP A 29 -12.36 -0.21 -11.27
CA TRP A 29 -12.96 -1.21 -10.39
C TRP A 29 -14.43 -0.88 -10.08
N LYS A 30 -14.74 0.41 -9.84
CA LYS A 30 -16.10 0.90 -9.59
C LYS A 30 -17.02 0.80 -10.81
N ALA A 31 -16.48 0.93 -12.02
CA ALA A 31 -17.27 0.74 -13.23
C ALA A 31 -17.75 -0.71 -13.38
N GLU A 32 -16.92 -1.69 -12.97
CA GLU A 32 -17.26 -3.11 -12.95
C GLU A 32 -18.11 -3.49 -11.72
N HIS A 33 -17.96 -2.76 -10.61
CA HIS A 33 -18.71 -2.95 -9.36
C HIS A 33 -19.45 -1.66 -8.92
N PRO A 34 -20.56 -1.27 -9.58
CA PRO A 34 -21.26 -0.02 -9.25
C PRO A 34 -21.72 0.05 -7.79
N ASP A 35 -22.19 -1.08 -7.24
CA ASP A 35 -22.62 -1.23 -5.85
C ASP A 35 -21.47 -1.60 -4.89
N GLY A 36 -20.24 -1.71 -5.40
CA GLY A 36 -19.06 -2.03 -4.60
C GLY A 36 -18.74 -0.92 -3.61
N VAL A 37 -18.16 -1.26 -2.46
CA VAL A 37 -17.77 -0.30 -1.42
C VAL A 37 -16.26 -0.08 -1.46
N VAL A 38 -15.81 1.17 -1.41
CA VAL A 38 -14.39 1.50 -1.28
C VAL A 38 -14.15 2.01 0.14
N VAL A 39 -13.47 1.19 0.95
CA VAL A 39 -12.99 1.57 2.28
C VAL A 39 -11.65 2.26 2.12
N ARG A 40 -11.48 3.44 2.71
CA ARG A 40 -10.27 4.26 2.53
C ARG A 40 -9.51 4.41 3.85
N ARG A 41 -8.19 4.17 3.81
CA ARG A 41 -7.26 4.56 4.87
C ARG A 41 -6.12 5.40 4.28
N ASP A 42 -6.06 6.66 4.72
CA ASP A 42 -5.05 7.61 4.25
C ASP A 42 -3.93 7.75 5.29
N LEU A 43 -2.88 6.97 5.13
CA LEU A 43 -1.70 6.98 6.00
C LEU A 43 -0.83 8.24 5.78
N GLY A 44 -0.97 8.90 4.63
CA GLY A 44 -0.24 10.14 4.32
C GLY A 44 -0.79 11.35 5.07
N ARG A 45 -2.12 11.45 5.20
CA ARG A 45 -2.83 12.56 5.87
C ARG A 45 -3.17 12.25 7.33
N HIS A 46 -3.43 10.98 7.64
CA HIS A 46 -3.82 10.51 8.96
C HIS A 46 -2.85 9.40 9.41
N PRO A 47 -1.59 9.76 9.70
CA PRO A 47 -0.60 8.79 10.15
C PRO A 47 -1.04 8.14 11.47
N LEU A 48 -0.70 6.86 11.62
CA LEU A 48 -0.98 6.09 12.83
C LEU A 48 -0.06 6.56 13.98
N PRO A 49 -0.48 6.42 15.25
CA PRO A 49 0.39 6.70 16.39
C PRO A 49 1.65 5.82 16.36
N GLY A 50 2.82 6.44 16.40
CA GLY A 50 4.11 5.73 16.26
C GLY A 50 4.45 4.83 17.46
N ASP A 51 3.81 5.07 18.60
CA ASP A 51 3.90 4.32 19.85
C ASP A 51 2.93 3.13 19.94
N ALA A 52 1.96 3.03 19.01
CA ALA A 52 0.97 1.95 19.03
C ALA A 52 1.61 0.56 18.87
N TRP A 53 2.53 0.37 17.92
CA TRP A 53 3.19 -0.92 17.71
C TRP A 53 4.09 -1.32 18.90
N PRO A 54 5.00 -0.45 19.40
CA PRO A 54 5.76 -0.74 20.61
C PRO A 54 4.88 -1.09 21.82
N ALA A 55 3.74 -0.40 22.01
CA ALA A 55 2.82 -0.69 23.10
C ALA A 55 2.24 -2.11 23.01
N VAL A 56 1.79 -2.53 21.81
CA VAL A 56 1.25 -3.89 21.59
C VAL A 56 2.33 -4.94 21.82
N ILE A 57 3.50 -4.81 21.18
CA ILE A 57 4.59 -5.80 21.27
C ILE A 57 5.21 -5.86 22.66
N GLY A 58 5.43 -4.71 23.32
CA GLY A 58 5.96 -4.67 24.68
C GLY A 58 5.06 -5.40 25.67
N ALA A 59 3.74 -5.29 25.51
CA ALA A 59 2.76 -6.02 26.30
C ALA A 59 2.74 -7.53 25.98
N GLU A 60 2.92 -7.94 24.72
CA GLU A 60 2.97 -9.35 24.31
C GLU A 60 4.25 -10.06 24.76
N LEU A 61 5.41 -9.40 24.64
CA LEU A 61 6.72 -9.99 24.91
C LEU A 61 7.18 -9.84 26.37
N GLY A 62 6.41 -9.15 27.21
CA GLY A 62 6.70 -9.04 28.64
C GLY A 62 7.84 -8.09 28.99
N PHE A 63 8.29 -7.25 28.05
CA PHE A 63 9.18 -6.11 28.36
C PHE A 63 8.41 -4.86 28.83
N GLY A 64 7.08 -4.99 28.96
CA GLY A 64 6.17 -4.08 29.64
C GLY A 64 5.92 -2.78 28.87
N PRO A 65 4.77 -2.11 29.07
CA PRO A 65 4.67 -0.73 28.66
C PRO A 65 5.79 0.06 29.36
N ASP A 66 6.29 1.09 28.69
CA ASP A 66 6.97 2.20 29.34
C ASP A 66 6.25 2.50 30.68
N PRO A 67 6.94 2.69 31.81
CA PRO A 67 6.31 3.17 33.04
C PRO A 67 5.31 4.32 32.82
N ASP A 68 5.51 5.13 31.77
CA ASP A 68 4.66 6.23 31.37
C ASP A 68 3.47 5.85 30.45
N ALA A 69 3.48 4.67 29.82
CA ALA A 69 2.38 4.20 28.96
C ALA A 69 1.21 3.67 29.81
N THR A 70 0.07 4.34 29.69
CA THR A 70 -1.10 4.02 30.51
C THR A 70 -1.83 2.78 29.99
N ARG A 71 -2.62 2.12 30.86
CA ARG A 71 -3.54 1.03 30.45
C ARG A 71 -4.50 1.47 29.34
N ALA A 72 -4.88 2.76 29.31
CA ALA A 72 -5.76 3.30 28.28
C ALA A 72 -5.06 3.36 26.92
N ASP A 73 -3.79 3.73 26.88
CA ASP A 73 -2.98 3.81 25.65
C ASP A 73 -2.80 2.41 25.03
N LEU A 74 -2.51 1.40 25.85
CA LEU A 74 -2.44 0.01 25.39
C LEU A 74 -3.79 -0.50 24.83
N ALA A 75 -4.90 -0.16 25.49
CA ALA A 75 -6.22 -0.54 25.01
C ALA A 75 -6.54 0.10 23.65
N ALA A 76 -6.20 1.38 23.47
CA ALA A 76 -6.34 2.09 22.20
C ALA A 76 -5.46 1.48 21.10
N ALA A 77 -4.19 1.16 21.40
CA ALA A 77 -3.27 0.55 20.45
C ALA A 77 -3.74 -0.85 20.00
N ARG A 78 -4.28 -1.67 20.92
CA ARG A 78 -4.88 -2.97 20.58
C ARG A 78 -6.14 -2.83 19.75
N ALA A 79 -7.00 -1.87 20.07
CA ALA A 79 -8.20 -1.60 19.29
C ALA A 79 -7.84 -1.17 17.86
N LEU A 80 -6.83 -0.29 17.71
CA LEU A 80 -6.32 0.10 16.41
C LEU A 80 -5.76 -1.09 15.62
N ALA A 81 -4.93 -1.94 16.24
CA ALA A 81 -4.40 -3.13 15.56
C ALA A 81 -5.53 -4.05 15.06
N ALA A 82 -6.55 -4.28 15.89
CA ALA A 82 -7.72 -5.08 15.52
C ALA A 82 -8.54 -4.44 14.38
N GLU A 83 -8.73 -3.12 14.41
CA GLU A 83 -9.39 -2.36 13.34
C GLU A 83 -8.66 -2.55 12.00
N LEU A 84 -7.34 -2.36 11.98
CA LEU A 84 -6.53 -2.50 10.77
C LEU A 84 -6.56 -3.93 10.21
N SER A 85 -6.45 -4.93 11.08
CA SER A 85 -6.60 -6.33 10.70
C SER A 85 -7.98 -6.61 10.11
N GLN A 86 -9.04 -6.06 10.69
CA GLN A 86 -10.39 -6.25 10.20
C GLN A 86 -10.61 -5.59 8.83
N GLU A 87 -10.08 -4.39 8.61
CA GLU A 87 -10.14 -3.71 7.29
C GLU A 87 -9.60 -4.61 6.18
N ILE A 88 -8.38 -5.15 6.33
CA ILE A 88 -7.77 -5.99 5.29
C ILE A 88 -8.43 -7.37 5.15
N ARG A 89 -8.97 -7.94 6.24
CA ARG A 89 -9.68 -9.23 6.24
C ARG A 89 -10.99 -9.16 5.47
N THR A 90 -11.76 -8.11 5.70
CA THR A 90 -13.10 -7.94 5.11
C THR A 90 -13.10 -7.45 3.68
N ALA A 91 -12.00 -6.86 3.21
CA ALA A 91 -11.88 -6.44 1.82
C ALA A 91 -11.75 -7.64 0.88
N ASP A 92 -12.38 -7.58 -0.29
CA ASP A 92 -12.22 -8.59 -1.34
C ASP A 92 -10.95 -8.34 -2.17
N ALA A 93 -10.50 -7.09 -2.24
CA ALA A 93 -9.21 -6.71 -2.81
C ALA A 93 -8.61 -5.50 -2.09
N VAL A 94 -7.29 -5.34 -2.25
CA VAL A 94 -6.52 -4.22 -1.70
C VAL A 94 -5.89 -3.40 -2.82
N LEU A 95 -5.99 -2.07 -2.73
CA LEU A 95 -5.32 -1.11 -3.59
C LEU A 95 -4.38 -0.25 -2.74
N LEU A 96 -3.07 -0.40 -2.93
CA LEU A 96 -2.05 0.23 -2.11
C LEU A 96 -1.25 1.24 -2.94
N ALA A 97 -1.41 2.52 -2.64
CA ALA A 97 -0.78 3.64 -3.33
C ALA A 97 0.45 4.15 -2.59
N VAL A 98 1.64 3.78 -3.06
CA VAL A 98 2.90 3.97 -2.31
C VAL A 98 3.95 4.70 -3.14
N PRO A 99 4.39 5.90 -2.72
CA PRO A 99 5.59 6.51 -3.28
C PRO A 99 6.85 5.87 -2.69
N LEU A 100 7.93 5.87 -3.47
CA LEU A 100 9.28 5.55 -2.99
C LEU A 100 9.88 6.75 -2.26
N TYR A 101 10.02 6.66 -0.94
CA TYR A 101 10.65 7.69 -0.10
C TYR A 101 11.93 7.17 0.53
N ASN A 102 13.02 7.93 0.35
CA ASN A 102 14.34 7.58 0.88
C ASN A 102 14.71 6.11 0.59
N TYR A 103 14.47 5.68 -0.65
CA TYR A 103 14.76 4.33 -1.15
C TYR A 103 13.90 3.20 -0.56
N GLY A 104 12.92 3.51 0.29
CA GLY A 104 12.02 2.53 0.89
C GLY A 104 10.56 3.01 0.94
N ILE A 105 9.78 2.31 1.76
CA ILE A 105 8.41 2.73 2.11
C ILE A 105 8.44 3.89 3.11
N SER A 106 7.36 4.67 3.18
CA SER A 106 7.23 5.69 4.22
C SER A 106 7.12 5.04 5.61
N GLN A 107 7.52 5.78 6.66
CA GLN A 107 7.33 5.33 8.03
C GLN A 107 5.86 4.99 8.34
N HIS A 108 4.90 5.70 7.72
CA HIS A 108 3.48 5.48 7.94
C HIS A 108 3.02 4.10 7.44
N VAL A 109 3.54 3.66 6.29
CA VAL A 109 3.30 2.30 5.77
C VAL A 109 3.93 1.27 6.68
N LYS A 110 5.14 1.55 7.19
CA LYS A 110 5.84 0.62 8.08
C LYS A 110 5.08 0.43 9.40
N THR A 111 4.61 1.50 10.03
CA THR A 111 3.77 1.42 11.24
C THR A 111 2.48 0.65 10.99
N TRP A 112 1.83 0.87 9.85
CA TRP A 112 0.61 0.13 9.48
C TRP A 112 0.87 -1.37 9.32
N LEU A 113 1.92 -1.75 8.58
CA LEU A 113 2.31 -3.15 8.41
C LEU A 113 2.75 -3.79 9.73
N ASP A 114 3.49 -3.07 10.56
CA ASP A 114 3.93 -3.55 11.87
C ASP A 114 2.74 -3.89 12.78
N LEU A 115 1.70 -3.07 12.77
CA LEU A 115 0.46 -3.34 13.50
C LEU A 115 -0.31 -4.53 12.91
N LEU A 116 -0.43 -4.62 11.58
CA LEU A 116 -1.04 -5.81 10.94
C LEU A 116 -0.30 -7.11 11.31
N MET A 117 1.02 -7.06 11.39
CA MET A 117 1.85 -8.22 11.72
C MET A 117 1.80 -8.61 13.22
N THR A 118 1.08 -7.87 14.07
CA THR A 118 0.73 -8.36 15.41
C THR A 118 -0.32 -9.48 15.36
N ASP A 119 -1.10 -9.53 14.27
CA ASP A 119 -2.11 -10.55 14.05
C ASP A 119 -1.49 -11.85 13.53
N ARG A 120 -1.45 -12.85 14.41
CA ARG A 120 -0.82 -14.16 14.14
C ARG A 120 -1.50 -14.95 13.04
N GLU A 121 -2.80 -14.75 12.82
CA GLU A 121 -3.52 -15.43 11.75
C GLU A 121 -3.21 -14.81 10.39
N LEU A 122 -2.99 -13.48 10.31
CA LEU A 122 -2.47 -12.87 9.08
C LEU A 122 -1.08 -13.41 8.75
N LEU A 123 -0.22 -13.54 9.77
CA LEU A 123 1.12 -14.11 9.61
C LEU A 123 1.14 -15.61 9.29
N ALA A 124 0.08 -16.35 9.63
CA ALA A 124 -0.07 -17.74 9.19
C ALA A 124 -0.29 -17.83 7.68
N GLY A 125 -0.65 -16.73 7.01
CA GLY A 125 -0.70 -16.62 5.56
C GLY A 125 -1.90 -17.30 4.89
N GLU A 126 -2.83 -17.87 5.65
CA GLU A 126 -4.05 -18.50 5.09
C GLU A 126 -5.18 -17.50 4.91
N VAL A 127 -5.28 -16.49 5.78
CA VAL A 127 -6.41 -15.56 5.81
C VAL A 127 -6.51 -14.68 4.56
N LEU A 128 -5.37 -14.26 4.02
CA LEU A 128 -5.29 -13.37 2.86
C LEU A 128 -4.84 -14.12 1.60
N ARG A 129 -4.78 -15.45 1.66
CA ARG A 129 -4.31 -16.27 0.54
C ARG A 129 -5.10 -15.96 -0.73
N ASP A 130 -4.38 -15.75 -1.81
CA ASP A 130 -4.87 -15.43 -3.16
C ASP A 130 -5.69 -14.13 -3.27
N LYS A 131 -5.93 -13.41 -2.16
CA LYS A 131 -6.61 -12.12 -2.17
C LYS A 131 -5.85 -11.15 -3.07
N PRO A 132 -6.50 -10.54 -4.07
CA PRO A 132 -5.80 -9.62 -4.96
C PRO A 132 -5.33 -8.36 -4.26
N VAL A 133 -4.09 -7.95 -4.56
CA VAL A 133 -3.55 -6.65 -4.19
C VAL A 133 -2.90 -5.97 -5.38
N ILE A 134 -3.22 -4.69 -5.57
CA ILE A 134 -2.64 -3.84 -6.60
C ILE A 134 -1.77 -2.79 -5.92
N PHE A 135 -0.49 -2.74 -6.30
CA PHE A 135 0.41 -1.66 -5.92
C PHE A 135 0.42 -0.60 -7.01
N THR A 136 0.16 0.65 -6.64
CA THR A 136 0.36 1.81 -7.52
C THR A 136 1.56 2.59 -7.00
N LEU A 137 2.68 2.44 -7.69
CA LEU A 137 4.00 2.86 -7.22
C LEU A 137 4.49 4.08 -7.98
N ALA A 138 4.98 5.08 -7.26
CA ALA A 138 5.59 6.26 -7.85
C ALA A 138 7.06 6.39 -7.42
N ARG A 139 7.97 6.43 -8.38
CA ARG A 139 9.42 6.55 -8.16
C ARG A 139 9.93 7.84 -8.77
N GLY A 140 10.71 8.61 -8.01
CA GLY A 140 11.21 9.90 -8.45
C GLY A 140 12.26 9.82 -9.56
N GLY A 141 13.11 8.78 -9.52
CA GLY A 141 14.09 8.46 -10.55
C GLY A 141 13.78 7.13 -11.25
N GLY A 142 14.70 6.68 -12.09
CA GLY A 142 14.68 5.33 -12.68
C GLY A 142 15.42 4.33 -11.79
N TYR A 143 14.83 3.16 -11.60
CA TYR A 143 15.37 2.06 -10.77
C TYR A 143 15.45 0.73 -11.53
N SER A 144 14.93 0.72 -12.76
CA SER A 144 14.97 -0.42 -13.68
C SER A 144 16.39 -0.84 -14.05
N PRO A 145 16.61 -2.10 -14.49
CA PRO A 145 17.90 -2.57 -14.99
C PRO A 145 18.55 -1.58 -15.97
N GLY A 146 19.84 -1.30 -15.78
CA GLY A 146 20.60 -0.36 -16.61
C GLY A 146 20.51 1.11 -16.18
N THR A 147 19.68 1.46 -15.19
CA THR A 147 19.65 2.82 -14.62
C THR A 147 20.72 2.99 -13.52
N PRO A 148 21.20 4.23 -13.24
CA PRO A 148 22.23 4.46 -12.22
C PRO A 148 21.85 4.02 -10.80
N LYS A 149 20.55 3.98 -10.48
CA LYS A 149 20.00 3.59 -9.17
C LYS A 149 19.38 2.19 -9.19
N HIS A 150 19.75 1.37 -10.17
CA HIS A 150 19.33 -0.03 -10.19
C HIS A 150 19.69 -0.73 -8.87
N GLY A 151 18.72 -1.43 -8.29
CA GLY A 151 18.87 -2.13 -6.99
C GLY A 151 18.64 -1.25 -5.75
N TRP A 152 18.34 0.04 -5.90
CA TRP A 152 18.07 0.96 -4.78
C TRP A 152 16.58 1.09 -4.45
N ASP A 153 15.71 0.36 -5.15
CA ASP A 153 14.31 0.28 -4.75
C ASP A 153 14.18 -0.83 -3.69
N HIS A 154 14.10 -0.42 -2.42
CA HIS A 154 13.80 -1.32 -1.31
C HIS A 154 12.32 -1.30 -0.93
N ALA A 155 11.49 -0.43 -1.55
CA ALA A 155 10.05 -0.41 -1.28
C ALA A 155 9.35 -1.58 -1.97
N THR A 156 9.56 -1.73 -3.29
CA THR A 156 8.84 -2.75 -4.07
C THR A 156 9.16 -4.16 -3.58
N PRO A 157 10.44 -4.57 -3.43
CA PRO A 157 10.76 -5.91 -2.95
C PRO A 157 10.26 -6.18 -1.53
N TYR A 158 10.26 -5.17 -0.66
CA TYR A 158 9.70 -5.28 0.69
C TYR A 158 8.18 -5.52 0.65
N LEU A 159 7.44 -4.76 -0.16
CA LEU A 159 6.00 -4.95 -0.31
C LEU A 159 5.68 -6.32 -0.94
N GLU A 160 6.43 -6.75 -1.95
CA GLU A 160 6.27 -8.09 -2.54
C GLU A 160 6.53 -9.21 -1.53
N ARG A 161 7.57 -9.05 -0.70
CA ARG A 161 7.85 -9.99 0.39
C ARG A 161 6.68 -10.08 1.37
N ILE A 162 6.19 -8.94 1.86
CA ILE A 162 5.15 -8.92 2.88
C ILE A 162 3.82 -9.41 2.31
N PHE A 163 3.36 -8.87 1.19
CA PHE A 163 2.05 -9.22 0.66
C PHE A 163 2.06 -10.55 -0.08
N GLY A 164 3.05 -10.80 -0.94
CA GLY A 164 3.10 -11.98 -1.79
C GLY A 164 3.59 -13.23 -1.07
N GLU A 165 4.63 -13.13 -0.24
CA GLU A 165 5.24 -14.32 0.41
C GLU A 165 4.76 -14.52 1.85
N VAL A 166 4.63 -13.46 2.64
CA VAL A 166 4.18 -13.59 4.04
C VAL A 166 2.66 -13.73 4.12
N PHE A 167 1.92 -12.85 3.45
CA PHE A 167 0.44 -12.88 3.45
C PHE A 167 -0.17 -13.77 2.35
N ASN A 168 0.64 -14.33 1.43
CA ASN A 168 0.19 -15.16 0.30
C ASN A 168 -0.83 -14.49 -0.63
N MET A 169 -0.78 -13.17 -0.79
CA MET A 169 -1.70 -12.41 -1.64
C MET A 169 -1.29 -12.44 -3.12
N SER A 170 -2.25 -12.23 -4.02
CA SER A 170 -2.01 -12.16 -5.46
C SER A 170 -1.60 -10.74 -5.88
N VAL A 171 -0.29 -10.50 -5.99
CA VAL A 171 0.30 -9.18 -6.22
C VAL A 171 0.27 -8.76 -7.70
N ARG A 172 -0.20 -7.53 -7.96
CA ARG A 172 -0.11 -6.80 -9.24
C ARG A 172 0.50 -5.43 -9.00
N LYS A 173 1.16 -4.84 -10.01
CA LYS A 173 1.90 -3.58 -9.85
C LYS A 173 1.71 -2.71 -11.08
N ALA A 174 1.42 -1.44 -10.85
CA ALA A 174 1.52 -0.36 -11.83
C ALA A 174 2.57 0.63 -11.34
N VAL A 175 3.56 0.95 -12.17
CA VAL A 175 4.75 1.68 -11.71
C VAL A 175 5.07 2.86 -12.61
N ALA A 176 5.00 4.07 -12.05
CA ALA A 176 5.51 5.28 -12.70
C ALA A 176 6.93 5.57 -12.20
N GLU A 177 7.89 5.73 -13.10
CA GLU A 177 9.26 6.16 -12.82
C GLU A 177 9.50 7.60 -13.29
N LEU A 178 10.63 8.18 -12.86
CA LEU A 178 11.05 9.53 -13.26
C LEU A 178 10.10 10.67 -12.83
N THR A 179 9.19 10.42 -11.88
CA THR A 179 8.14 11.37 -11.46
C THR A 179 8.66 12.69 -10.87
N LEU A 180 9.97 12.80 -10.58
CA LEU A 180 10.60 14.05 -10.16
C LEU A 180 11.32 14.79 -11.30
N ALA A 181 11.35 14.25 -12.52
CA ALA A 181 12.00 14.88 -13.67
C ALA A 181 11.53 16.32 -13.93
N PRO A 182 10.21 16.66 -13.83
CA PRO A 182 9.74 18.02 -14.09
C PRO A 182 10.20 19.09 -13.08
N VAL A 183 10.70 18.66 -11.90
CA VAL A 183 11.04 19.56 -10.78
C VAL A 183 12.46 19.39 -10.28
N THR A 184 13.24 18.49 -10.87
CA THR A 184 14.63 18.21 -10.47
C THR A 184 15.58 18.78 -11.50
N PRO A 185 16.42 19.77 -11.13
CA PRO A 185 17.46 20.28 -12.01
C PRO A 185 18.38 19.17 -12.51
N GLY A 186 18.67 19.15 -13.81
CA GLY A 186 19.49 18.14 -14.46
C GLY A 186 18.72 16.90 -14.93
N MET A 187 17.40 16.87 -14.78
CA MET A 187 16.52 15.82 -15.32
C MET A 187 15.61 16.32 -16.45
N GLU A 188 15.86 17.51 -17.00
CA GLU A 188 14.98 18.16 -17.99
C GLU A 188 14.79 17.28 -19.25
N THR A 189 15.84 16.57 -19.67
CA THR A 189 15.80 15.66 -20.82
C THR A 189 14.97 14.39 -20.57
N LEU A 190 14.59 14.12 -19.33
CA LEU A 190 13.82 12.95 -18.91
C LEU A 190 12.33 13.27 -18.72
N ILE A 191 11.90 14.53 -18.90
CA ILE A 191 10.51 14.95 -18.67
C ILE A 191 9.55 14.20 -19.59
N ASP A 192 9.87 14.05 -20.88
CA ASP A 192 8.97 13.35 -21.80
C ASP A 192 8.93 11.84 -21.52
N ALA A 193 10.05 11.24 -21.12
CA ALA A 193 10.08 9.86 -20.64
C ALA A 193 9.24 9.66 -19.36
N SER A 194 9.24 10.64 -18.45
CA SER A 194 8.39 10.62 -17.25
C SER A 194 6.90 10.62 -17.61
N LYS A 195 6.47 11.41 -18.60
CA LYS A 195 5.06 11.44 -19.03
C LYS A 195 4.63 10.10 -19.61
N VAL A 196 5.46 9.50 -20.47
CA VAL A 196 5.21 8.18 -21.04
C VAL A 196 5.10 7.13 -19.93
N SER A 197 6.05 7.13 -18.98
CA SER A 197 6.02 6.19 -17.86
C SER A 197 4.76 6.34 -16.99
N GLU A 198 4.30 7.57 -16.76
CA GLU A 198 3.08 7.83 -16.00
C GLU A 198 1.83 7.36 -16.77
N GLU A 199 1.73 7.64 -18.07
CA GLU A 199 0.64 7.18 -18.93
C GLU A 199 0.55 5.65 -18.99
N GLU A 200 1.68 4.97 -19.19
CA GLU A 200 1.75 3.50 -19.16
C GLU A 200 1.31 2.94 -17.80
N ALA A 201 1.75 3.57 -16.70
CA ALA A 201 1.35 3.16 -15.36
C ALA A 201 -0.15 3.33 -15.11
N HIS A 202 -0.79 4.38 -15.65
CA HIS A 202 -2.25 4.53 -15.58
C HIS A 202 -2.96 3.37 -16.29
N LEU A 203 -2.53 3.03 -17.51
CA LEU A 203 -3.08 1.92 -18.28
C LEU A 203 -2.89 0.56 -17.57
N GLU A 204 -1.73 0.34 -16.96
CA GLU A 204 -1.47 -0.85 -16.13
C GLU A 204 -2.41 -0.92 -14.91
N ALA A 205 -2.58 0.20 -14.20
CA ALA A 205 -3.44 0.29 -13.03
C ALA A 205 -4.90 -0.04 -13.37
N GLU A 206 -5.42 0.52 -14.47
CA GLU A 206 -6.76 0.24 -14.99
C GLU A 206 -6.92 -1.22 -15.41
N LYS A 207 -5.95 -1.76 -16.18
CA LYS A 207 -5.95 -3.16 -16.60
C LYS A 207 -5.97 -4.10 -15.39
N HIS A 208 -5.15 -3.85 -14.38
CA HIS A 208 -5.11 -4.66 -13.17
C HIS A 208 -6.43 -4.58 -12.40
N ALA A 209 -7.01 -3.39 -12.26
CA ALA A 209 -8.30 -3.20 -11.61
C ALA A 209 -9.42 -3.97 -12.30
N ALA A 210 -9.49 -3.93 -13.64
CA ALA A 210 -10.47 -4.68 -14.42
C ALA A 210 -10.30 -6.21 -14.26
N VAL A 211 -9.06 -6.70 -14.20
CA VAL A 211 -8.77 -8.12 -13.94
C VAL A 211 -9.25 -8.50 -12.54
N VAL A 212 -8.85 -7.74 -11.52
CA VAL A 212 -9.23 -8.00 -10.12
C VAL A 212 -10.74 -7.94 -9.92
N ALA A 213 -11.41 -6.95 -10.52
CA ALA A 213 -12.86 -6.85 -10.46
C ALA A 213 -13.57 -8.11 -10.98
N ARG A 214 -13.09 -8.69 -12.08
CA ARG A 214 -13.65 -9.92 -12.64
C ARG A 214 -13.31 -11.16 -11.80
N GLU A 215 -12.09 -11.25 -11.27
CA GLU A 215 -11.67 -12.36 -10.41
C GLU A 215 -12.53 -12.47 -9.15
N ILE A 216 -12.82 -11.35 -8.49
CA ILE A 216 -13.67 -11.34 -7.29
C ILE A 216 -15.09 -11.85 -7.61
N THR A 217 -15.64 -11.50 -8.77
CA THR A 217 -16.97 -11.96 -9.20
C THR A 217 -16.95 -13.45 -9.55
N GLY A 218 -15.91 -13.89 -10.26
CA GLY A 218 -15.76 -15.29 -10.70
C GLY A 218 -15.50 -16.28 -9.56
N ALA A 219 -14.87 -15.84 -8.47
CA ALA A 219 -14.66 -16.66 -7.27
C ALA A 219 -15.95 -16.89 -6.46
N ALA A 220 -17.01 -16.10 -6.69
CA ALA A 220 -18.29 -16.19 -6.00
C ALA A 220 -19.35 -17.03 -6.75
N ALA A 221 -19.02 -17.57 -7.93
CA ALA A 221 -19.89 -18.39 -8.78
C ALA A 221 -19.49 -19.88 -8.74
#